data_AF-A0A9D6WX11-F1
#
_entry.id   AF-A0A9D6WX11-F1
#
_cell.length_a   1.000
_cell.length_b   1.000
_cell.length_c   1.000
_cell.angle_alpha   90.00
_cell.angle_beta   90.00
_cell.angle_gamma   90.00
#
_symmetry.space_group_name_H-M   'P 1'
#
loop_
_entity.id
_entity.type
_entity.pdbx_description
1 polymer ?
#
loop_
_entity_poly.entity_id
_entity_poly.type
_entity_poly.pdbx_seq_one_letter_code
_entity_poly.pdbx_strand_id
1 'polypeptide(L)' 'MAVLETLYHKRRTLMMIAYDQFSDHVEIVTIHPITKAQIQDRLRDGRWSYE' A
#
# COMPACT_ATOMS: atom_id res chain seq x y z
N MET A 1 -0.42 -5.57 4.37
CA MET A 1 -0.43 -4.59 3.26
C MET A 1 0.94 -3.93 3.17
N ALA A 2 1.32 -3.43 1.99
CA ALA A 2 2.61 -2.77 1.78
C ALA A 2 2.45 -1.46 1.01
N VAL A 3 3.35 -0.50 1.25
CA VAL A 3 3.48 0.74 0.46
C VAL A 3 4.87 0.79 -0.16
N LEU A 4 4.92 0.99 -1.48
CA LEU A 4 6.15 1.01 -2.26
C LEU A 4 6.18 2.22 -3.18
N GLU A 5 7.37 2.75 -3.44
CA GLU A 5 7.58 3.76 -4.47
C GLU A 5 7.89 3.07 -5.80
N THR A 6 7.19 3.46 -6.87
CA THR A 6 7.44 2.98 -8.23
C THR A 6 7.60 4.14 -9.21
N LEU A 7 8.21 3.86 -10.36
CA LEU A 7 8.32 4.80 -11.48
C LEU A 7 7.24 4.47 -12.52
N TYR A 8 6.24 5.34 -12.66
CA TYR A 8 5.19 5.22 -13.67
C TYR A 8 5.16 6.47 -14.55
N HIS A 9 5.26 6.31 -15.87
CA HIS A 9 5.35 7.41 -16.84
C HIS A 9 6.33 8.54 -16.43
N LYS A 10 7.54 8.17 -16.01
CA LYS A 10 8.59 9.09 -15.54
C LYS A 10 8.23 9.90 -14.28
N ARG A 11 7.18 9.49 -13.55
CA ARG A 11 6.79 10.08 -12.27
C ARG A 11 6.93 9.03 -11.17
N ARG A 12 7.45 9.46 -10.03
CA ARG A 12 7.47 8.66 -8.81
C ARG A 12 6.07 8.63 -8.24
N THR A 13 5.55 7.44 -8.04
CA THR A 13 4.20 7.21 -7.55
C THR A 13 4.27 6.23 -6.40
N LEU A 14 3.63 6.56 -5.28
CA LEU A 14 3.45 5.62 -4.19
C LEU A 14 2.29 4.69 -4.55
N MET A 15 2.52 3.39 -4.42
CA MET A 15 1.52 2.36 -4.65
C MET A 15 1.26 1.62 -3.34
N MET A 16 -0.01 1.34 -3.09
CA MET A 16 -0.43 0.47 -2.02
C MET A 16 -0.76 -0.91 -2.59
N ILE A 17 -0.29 -1.94 -1.91
CA ILE A 17 -0.60 -3.34 -2.21
C ILE A 17 -1.36 -3.92 -1.01
N ALA A 18 -2.63 -4.25 -1.22
CA ALA A 18 -3.39 -5.08 -0.28
C ALA A 18 -3.21 -6.54 -0.72
N TYR A 19 -2.84 -7.39 0.22
CA TYR A 19 -2.58 -8.80 -0.01
C TYR A 19 -2.98 -9.62 1.21
N ASP A 20 -3.37 -10.86 0.95
CA ASP A 20 -3.57 -11.90 1.95
C ASP A 20 -2.40 -12.88 1.88
N GLN A 21 -1.90 -13.28 3.05
CA GLN A 21 -0.77 -14.19 3.16
C GLN A 21 -1.26 -15.58 3.58
N PHE A 22 -0.97 -16.57 2.74
CA PHE A 22 -1.22 -17.98 3.01
C PHE A 22 0.09 -18.70 3.29
N SER A 23 0.01 -19.98 3.66
CA SER A 23 1.20 -20.77 4.02
C SER A 23 2.17 -20.99 2.88
N ASP A 24 1.68 -21.02 1.64
CA ASP A 24 2.41 -21.41 0.43
C ASP A 24 2.43 -20.31 -0.65
N HIS A 25 1.61 -19.28 -0.51
CA HIS A 25 1.52 -18.19 -1.48
C HIS A 25 1.03 -16.88 -0.83
N VAL A 26 1.09 -15.81 -1.63
CA VAL A 26 0.52 -14.50 -1.30
C VAL A 26 -0.47 -14.14 -2.40
N GLU A 27 -1.71 -13.83 -2.03
CA GLU A 27 -2.72 -13.34 -2.97
C GLU A 27 -2.76 -11.82 -2.93
N ILE A 28 -2.54 -11.19 -4.09
CA ILE A 28 -2.70 -9.74 -4.24
C ILE A 28 -4.17 -9.45 -4.46
N VAL A 29 -4.78 -8.74 -3.50
CA VAL A 29 -6.19 -8.34 -3.55
C VAL A 29 -6.34 -7.07 -4.39
N THR A 30 -5.52 -6.05 -4.13
CA THR A 30 -5.53 -4.81 -4.93
C THR A 30 -4.16 -4.15 -5.01
N ILE A 31 -3.92 -3.46 -6.12
CA ILE A 31 -2.80 -2.53 -6.30
C ILE A 31 -3.37 -1.20 -6.78
N HIS A 32 -3.11 -0.10 -6.06
CA HIS A 32 -3.54 1.22 -6.50
C HIS A 32 -2.62 2.34 -6.02
N PRO A 33 -2.58 3.48 -6.74
CA PRO A 33 -1.88 4.66 -6.29
C PRO A 33 -2.41 5.15 -4.94
N ILE A 34 -1.51 5.61 -4.08
CA ILE A 34 -1.84 6.21 -2.80
C ILE A 34 -1.03 7.50 -2.61
N THR A 35 -1.60 8.47 -1.93
CA THR A 35 -0.91 9.73 -1.59
C THR A 35 -0.42 9.73 -0.15
N LYS A 36 0.59 10.57 0.15
CA LYS A 36 1.07 10.75 1.53
C LYS A 36 -0.04 11.21 2.49
N ALA A 37 -0.95 12.08 2.03
CA ALA A 37 -2.10 12.52 2.82
C ALA A 37 -3.01 11.35 3.22
N GLN A 38 -3.36 10.49 2.25
CA GLN A 38 -4.17 9.30 2.52
C GLN A 38 -3.50 8.32 3.48
N ILE A 39 -2.17 8.18 3.42
CA ILE A 39 -1.41 7.37 4.39
C ILE A 39 -1.57 7.97 5.80
N GLN A 40 -1.36 9.27 5.94
CA GLN A 40 -1.46 9.96 7.24
C GLN A 40 -2.89 9.88 7.83
N ASP A 41 -3.92 10.06 6.99
CA ASP A 41 -5.31 9.90 7.42
C ASP A 41 -5.59 8.49 7.93
N ARG A 42 -5.12 7.47 7.21
CA ARG A 42 -5.34 6.06 7.60
C ARG A 42 -4.59 5.64 8.86
N LEU A 43 -3.40 6.20 9.08
CA LEU A 43 -2.65 6.04 10.34
C LEU A 43 -3.39 6.69 11.51
N ARG A 44 -3.89 7.91 11.31
CA ARG A 44 -4.67 8.65 12.32
C ARG A 44 -5.98 7.96 12.67
N ASP A 45 -6.65 7.37 11.67
CA ASP A 45 -7.91 6.65 11.86
C ASP A 45 -7.72 5.29 12.57
N GLY A 46 -6.49 4.92 12.94
CA GLY A 46 -6.17 3.65 13.60
C GLY A 46 -6.38 2.42 12.71
N ARG A 47 -6.66 2.62 11.41
CA ARG A 47 -6.85 1.53 10.45
C ARG A 47 -5.52 0.89 10.05
N TRP A 48 -4.42 1.62 10.22
CA TRP A 48 -3.06 1.18 9.86
C TRP A 48 -2.18 1.23 11.11
N SER A 49 -1.59 0.09 11.49
CA SER A 49 -0.50 0.01 12.45
C SER A 49 0.84 -0.03 11.71
N TYR A 50 1.82 0.73 12.19
CA TYR A 50 3.21 0.50 11.84
C TYR A 50 3.63 -0.81 12.52
N GLU A 51 3.75 -1.88 11.77
CA GLU A 51 4.64 -3.01 12.12
C GLU A 51 5.92 -2.89 11.28
#